data_AF-A0A7X9CMP0-F1
#
_entry.id   AF-A0A7X9CMP0-F1
#
_cell.length_a   1.000
_cell.length_b   1.000
_cell.length_c   1.000
_cell.angle_alpha   90.00
_cell.angle_beta   90.00
_cell.angle_gamma   90.00
#
_symmetry.space_group_name_H-M   'P 1'
#
loop_
_entity.id
_entity.type
_entity.pdbx_description
1 polymer ?
#
loop_
_entity_poly.entity_id
_entity_poly.type
_entity_poly.pdbx_seq_one_letter_code
_entity_poly.pdbx_strand_id
1 'polypeptide(L)'
;NGVNELNTGVNALSHGGQQLKTGSNKLTEGTGELKEGMDKFHNEGISKISNEVKNKDLDILGILDVKDELVRLAKDNKSFTGISEDMEGSLKFIMKTEGVKLEEKSEKVVVEKVEEKEEKGFMAWLKGIFK
;
A
#
# COMPACT_ATOMS: atom_id res chain seq x y z
N ASN A 1 23.77 51.88 -27.62
CA ASN A 1 23.90 51.04 -26.41
C ASN A 1 22.55 50.81 -25.77
N GLY A 2 21.83 51.85 -25.31
CA GLY A 2 20.48 51.75 -24.70
C GLY A 2 19.42 50.93 -25.45
N VAL A 3 19.30 51.06 -26.77
CA VAL A 3 18.29 50.31 -27.57
C VAL A 3 18.63 48.80 -27.61
N ASN A 4 19.91 48.43 -27.64
CA ASN A 4 20.33 47.03 -27.65
C ASN A 4 20.11 46.38 -26.29
N GLU A 5 20.38 47.11 -25.21
CA GLU A 5 20.08 46.66 -23.84
C GLU A 5 18.57 46.47 -23.63
N LEU A 6 17.74 47.40 -24.11
CA LEU A 6 16.28 47.28 -24.06
C LEU A 6 15.79 46.05 -24.83
N ASN A 7 16.26 45.86 -26.06
CA ASN A 7 15.91 44.69 -26.88
C ASN A 7 16.31 43.37 -26.18
N THR A 8 17.47 43.35 -25.52
CA THR A 8 17.93 42.20 -24.75
C THR A 8 17.01 41.91 -23.56
N GLY A 9 16.61 42.94 -22.82
CA GLY A 9 15.67 42.82 -21.70
C GLY A 9 14.29 42.33 -22.13
N VAL A 10 13.76 42.84 -23.25
CA VAL A 10 12.46 42.39 -23.80
C VAL A 10 12.51 40.92 -24.22
N ASN A 11 13.60 40.49 -24.86
CA ASN A 11 13.78 39.09 -25.23
C ASN A 11 13.88 38.17 -24.00
N ALA A 12 14.62 38.59 -22.97
CA ALA A 12 14.72 37.84 -21.72
C ALA A 12 13.36 37.72 -21.01
N LEU A 13 12.59 38.81 -20.97
CA LEU A 13 11.25 38.82 -20.39
C LEU A 13 10.28 37.90 -21.16
N SER A 14 10.32 37.97 -22.49
CA SER A 14 9.53 37.10 -23.37
C SER A 14 9.86 35.62 -23.12
N HIS A 15 11.14 35.29 -23.04
CA HIS A 15 11.59 33.93 -22.73
C HIS A 15 11.15 33.46 -21.34
N GLY A 16 11.35 34.28 -20.31
CA GLY A 16 10.89 33.98 -18.95
C GLY A 16 9.37 33.78 -18.87
N GLY A 17 8.60 34.59 -19.61
CA GLY A 17 7.14 34.43 -19.70
C GLY A 17 6.72 33.11 -20.34
N GLN A 18 7.43 32.64 -21.37
CA GLN A 18 7.18 31.34 -21.99
C GLN A 18 7.54 30.18 -21.05
N GLN A 19 8.65 30.28 -20.32
CA GLN A 19 9.03 29.28 -19.32
C GLN A 19 8.01 29.20 -18.19
N LEU A 20 7.54 30.34 -17.68
CA LEU A 20 6.49 30.39 -16.65
C LEU A 20 5.19 29.73 -17.13
N LYS A 21 4.74 30.06 -18.35
CA LYS A 21 3.57 29.43 -18.97
C LYS A 21 3.74 27.91 -19.04
N THR A 22 4.90 27.44 -19.48
CA THR A 22 5.20 26.01 -19.58
C THR A 22 5.18 25.34 -18.21
N GLY A 23 5.79 25.95 -17.19
CA GLY A 23 5.76 25.43 -15.82
C GLY A 23 4.36 25.40 -15.23
N SER A 24 3.54 26.43 -15.49
CA SER A 24 2.15 26.49 -15.04
C SER A 24 1.28 25.40 -15.68
N ASN A 25 1.49 25.10 -16.96
CA ASN A 25 0.80 24.01 -17.64
C ASN A 25 1.18 22.65 -17.03
N LYS A 26 2.48 22.39 -16.83
CA LYS A 26 2.96 21.16 -16.18
C LYS A 26 2.40 20.99 -14.76
N LEU A 27 2.33 22.08 -13.99
CA LEU A 27 1.71 22.05 -12.67
C LEU A 27 0.23 21.66 -12.75
N THR A 28 -0.50 22.26 -13.70
CA THR A 28 -1.93 21.95 -13.90
C THR A 28 -2.12 20.48 -14.26
N GLU A 29 -1.34 19.96 -15.22
CA GLU A 29 -1.34 18.55 -15.62
C GLU A 29 -1.05 17.62 -14.43
N GLY A 30 0.05 17.85 -13.71
CA GLY A 30 0.42 17.04 -12.55
C GLY A 30 -0.61 17.08 -11.41
N THR A 31 -1.27 18.23 -11.18
CA THR A 31 -2.38 18.29 -10.20
C THR A 31 -3.63 17.54 -10.66
N GLY A 32 -3.87 17.48 -11.97
CA GLY A 32 -4.93 16.67 -12.56
C GLY A 32 -4.68 15.18 -12.34
N GLU A 33 -3.47 14.71 -12.68
CA GLU A 33 -3.05 13.32 -12.45
C GLU A 33 -3.12 12.93 -10.97
N LEU A 34 -2.66 13.81 -10.07
CA LEU A 34 -2.75 13.59 -8.63
C LEU A 34 -4.22 13.44 -8.18
N LYS A 35 -5.11 14.30 -8.67
CA LYS A 35 -6.54 14.22 -8.35
C LYS A 35 -7.12 12.88 -8.81
N GLU A 36 -6.86 12.48 -10.04
CA GLU A 36 -7.33 11.21 -10.59
C GLU A 36 -6.79 10.01 -9.79
N GLY A 37 -5.51 10.03 -9.43
CA GLY A 37 -4.89 9.03 -8.58
C GLY A 37 -5.52 8.93 -7.19
N MET A 38 -5.85 10.07 -6.58
CA MET A 38 -6.53 10.11 -5.28
C MET A 38 -7.99 9.63 -5.35
N ASP A 39 -8.71 9.98 -6.41
CA ASP A 39 -10.07 9.49 -6.66
C ASP A 39 -10.05 7.96 -6.82
N LYS A 40 -9.07 7.43 -7.56
CA LYS A 40 -8.86 5.99 -7.71
C LYS A 40 -8.51 5.31 -6.38
N PHE A 41 -7.56 5.86 -5.64
CA PHE A 41 -7.16 5.34 -4.33
C PHE A 41 -8.35 5.26 -3.36
N HIS A 42 -9.19 6.29 -3.33
CA HIS A 42 -10.37 6.33 -2.48
C HIS A 42 -11.45 5.33 -2.93
N ASN A 43 -11.79 5.31 -4.22
CA ASN A 43 -12.91 4.53 -4.74
C ASN A 43 -12.57 3.05 -4.88
N GLU A 44 -11.40 2.74 -5.42
CA GLU A 44 -10.98 1.36 -5.71
C GLU A 44 -10.23 0.71 -4.56
N GLY A 45 -9.51 1.48 -3.75
CA GLY A 45 -8.80 0.97 -2.58
C GLY A 45 -9.66 1.03 -1.32
N ILE A 46 -9.80 2.23 -0.75
CA ILE A 46 -10.38 2.41 0.58
C ILE A 46 -11.86 2.01 0.63
N SER A 47 -12.66 2.44 -0.34
CA SER A 47 -14.11 2.19 -0.32
C SER A 47 -14.44 0.72 -0.54
N LYS A 48 -13.73 0.03 -1.45
CA LYS A 48 -13.88 -1.43 -1.62
C LYS A 48 -13.54 -2.17 -0.33
N ILE A 49 -12.36 -1.91 0.24
CA ILE A 49 -11.95 -2.52 1.52
C ILE A 49 -12.98 -2.24 2.62
N SER A 50 -13.43 -0.98 2.76
CA SER A 50 -14.42 -0.64 3.79
C SER A 50 -15.75 -1.37 3.59
N ASN A 51 -16.16 -1.63 2.34
CA ASN A 51 -17.42 -2.32 2.07
C ASN A 51 -17.29 -3.83 2.37
N GLU A 52 -16.19 -4.45 1.95
CA GLU A 52 -15.91 -5.87 2.27
C GLU A 52 -15.78 -6.09 3.79
N VAL A 53 -15.13 -5.16 4.50
CA VAL A 53 -14.90 -5.24 5.96
C VAL A 53 -16.16 -4.99 6.79
N LYS A 54 -17.12 -4.20 6.30
CA LYS A 54 -18.35 -3.86 7.04
C LYS A 54 -19.37 -5.00 7.06
N ASN A 55 -19.30 -5.94 6.12
CA ASN A 55 -20.13 -7.14 6.16
C ASN A 55 -19.60 -8.03 7.30
N LYS A 56 -20.45 -8.26 8.31
CA LYS A 56 -20.08 -8.84 9.62
C LYS A 56 -19.46 -10.25 9.59
N ASP A 57 -19.44 -10.89 8.42
CA ASP A 57 -18.78 -12.16 8.17
C ASP A 57 -17.45 -11.90 7.44
N LEU A 58 -16.52 -11.25 8.13
CA LEU A 58 -15.13 -11.12 7.67
C LEU A 58 -14.51 -12.52 7.61
N ASP A 59 -14.69 -13.19 6.48
CA ASP A 59 -13.97 -14.40 6.16
C ASP A 59 -12.48 -14.06 6.22
N ILE A 60 -11.73 -14.81 7.04
CA ILE A 60 -10.27 -14.65 7.17
C ILE A 60 -9.61 -14.69 5.78
N LEU A 61 -10.21 -15.43 4.85
CA LEU A 61 -9.80 -15.48 3.44
C LEU A 61 -9.89 -14.13 2.74
N GLY A 62 -10.96 -13.34 2.95
CA GLY A 62 -11.11 -12.01 2.35
C GLY A 62 -10.09 -10.99 2.89
N ILE A 63 -9.71 -11.10 4.16
CA ILE A 63 -8.64 -10.26 4.74
C ILE A 63 -7.28 -10.64 4.13
N LEU A 64 -7.03 -11.91 3.86
CA LEU A 64 -5.79 -12.38 3.25
C LEU A 64 -5.64 -11.90 1.79
N ASP A 65 -6.72 -11.90 1.02
CA ASP A 65 -6.72 -11.39 -0.35
C ASP A 65 -6.44 -9.88 -0.39
N VAL A 66 -7.11 -9.11 0.48
CA VAL A 66 -6.83 -7.68 0.64
C VAL A 66 -5.39 -7.44 1.09
N LYS A 67 -4.86 -8.26 2.01
CA LYS A 67 -3.45 -8.19 2.43
C LYS A 67 -2.51 -8.41 1.25
N ASP A 68 -2.74 -9.43 0.42
CA ASP A 68 -1.87 -9.74 -0.71
C ASP A 68 -1.91 -8.66 -1.79
N GLU A 69 -3.08 -8.08 -2.05
CA GLU A 69 -3.20 -6.95 -2.97
C GLU A 69 -2.51 -5.69 -2.43
N LEU A 70 -2.66 -5.39 -1.14
CA LEU A 70 -1.93 -4.30 -0.48
C LEU A 70 -0.41 -4.53 -0.51
N VAL A 71 0.05 -5.75 -0.27
CA VAL A 71 1.47 -6.11 -0.36
C VAL A 71 1.98 -5.96 -1.79
N ARG A 72 1.19 -6.33 -2.80
CA ARG A 72 1.54 -6.14 -4.21
C ARG A 72 1.68 -4.65 -4.55
N LEU A 73 0.67 -3.85 -4.20
CA LEU A 73 0.70 -2.40 -4.40
C LEU A 73 1.88 -1.73 -3.67
N ALA A 74 2.21 -2.20 -2.47
CA ALA A 74 3.35 -1.71 -1.72
C ALA A 74 4.70 -2.07 -2.40
N LYS A 75 4.81 -3.23 -3.04
CA LYS A 75 6.02 -3.63 -3.80
C LYS A 75 6.20 -2.85 -5.09
N ASP A 76 5.10 -2.52 -5.78
CA ASP A 76 5.14 -1.72 -7.01
C ASP A 76 5.46 -0.23 -6.73
N ASN A 77 5.27 0.24 -5.49
CA ASN A 77 5.60 1.59 -5.07
C ASN A 77 7.11 1.78 -4.83
N LYS A 78 7.76 2.56 -5.70
CA LYS A 78 9.22 2.83 -5.64
C LYS A 78 9.60 4.12 -4.89
N SER A 79 8.65 5.02 -4.64
CA SER A 79 8.90 6.30 -3.98
C SER A 79 7.68 6.84 -3.25
N PHE A 80 7.89 7.50 -2.11
CA PHE A 80 6.83 8.23 -1.38
C PHE A 80 6.55 9.62 -1.97
N THR A 81 7.54 10.23 -2.62
CA THR A 81 7.49 11.63 -3.11
C THR A 81 7.78 11.77 -4.61
N GLY A 82 7.84 10.66 -5.35
CA GLY A 82 8.30 10.61 -6.74
C GLY A 82 9.82 10.37 -6.87
N ILE A 83 10.25 9.83 -8.01
CA ILE A 83 11.65 9.65 -8.43
C ILE A 83 11.75 10.06 -9.90
N SER A 84 12.90 10.59 -10.33
CA SER A 84 13.11 10.92 -11.75
C SER A 84 13.17 9.65 -12.61
N GLU A 85 12.92 9.76 -13.92
CA GLU A 85 12.86 8.61 -14.85
C GLU A 85 14.15 7.77 -14.89
N ASP A 86 15.25 8.41 -14.53
CA ASP A 86 16.63 7.92 -14.49
C ASP A 86 17.10 7.49 -13.09
N MET A 87 16.21 7.46 -12.09
CA MET A 87 16.51 6.95 -10.74
C MET A 87 15.76 5.67 -10.39
N GLU A 88 16.45 4.73 -9.75
CA GLU A 88 15.83 3.59 -9.06
C GLU A 88 15.66 3.90 -7.56
N GLY A 89 14.44 3.72 -7.07
CA GLY A 89 14.09 3.90 -5.65
C GLY A 89 13.51 2.62 -5.04
N SER A 90 13.67 2.46 -3.73
CA SER A 90 13.01 1.40 -2.96
C SER A 90 12.31 2.00 -1.73
N LEU A 91 11.07 1.62 -1.48
CA LEU A 91 10.26 2.07 -0.35
C LEU A 91 9.90 0.88 0.54
N LYS A 92 10.10 1.01 1.86
CA LYS A 92 9.77 -0.03 2.84
C LYS A 92 8.93 0.55 3.98
N PHE A 93 7.70 0.08 4.11
CA PHE A 93 6.84 0.39 5.25
C PHE A 93 7.15 -0.57 6.41
N ILE A 94 7.55 -0.04 7.57
CA ILE A 94 7.71 -0.81 8.81
C ILE A 94 6.53 -0.49 9.72
N MET A 95 5.59 -1.44 9.82
CA MET A 95 4.43 -1.34 10.70
C MET A 95 4.72 -2.08 12.00
N LYS A 96 4.51 -1.41 13.14
CA LYS A 96 4.58 -2.02 14.48
C LYS A 96 3.17 -2.05 15.06
N THR A 97 2.65 -3.24 15.33
CA THR A 97 1.36 -3.44 16.01
C THR A 97 1.60 -4.05 17.39
N GLU A 98 0.65 -3.86 18.31
CA GLU A 98 0.64 -4.66 19.53
C GLU A 98 0.37 -6.14 19.19
N GLY A 99 0.92 -7.05 19.99
CA GLY A 99 0.66 -8.48 19.82
C GLY A 99 -0.82 -8.80 20.08
N VAL A 100 -1.41 -9.65 19.25
CA VAL A 100 -2.78 -10.14 19.46
C VAL A 100 -2.81 -10.91 20.78
N LYS A 101 -3.49 -10.36 21.79
CA LYS A 101 -3.77 -11.09 23.02
C LYS A 101 -4.90 -12.08 22.73
N LEU A 102 -4.56 -13.36 22.61
CA LEU A 102 -5.54 -14.42 22.74
C LEU A 102 -6.01 -14.40 24.19
N GLU A 103 -7.23 -13.90 24.44
CA GLU A 103 -7.86 -14.16 25.74
C GLU A 103 -8.27 -15.62 25.77
N GLU A 104 -7.45 -16.44 26.43
CA GLU A 104 -7.83 -17.79 26.83
C GLU A 104 -9.00 -17.66 27.81
N LYS A 105 -10.23 -17.72 27.30
CA LYS A 105 -11.37 -18.09 28.14
C LYS A 105 -11.12 -19.52 28.61
N SER A 106 -10.59 -19.66 29.81
CA SER A 106 -10.59 -20.94 30.52
C SER A 106 -12.03 -21.30 30.85
N GLU A 107 -12.70 -22.02 29.94
CA GLU A 107 -13.85 -22.81 30.34
C GLU A 107 -13.31 -23.98 31.15
N LYS A 108 -13.59 -23.97 32.46
CA LYS A 108 -13.40 -25.15 33.31
C LYS A 108 -14.39 -26.21 32.85
N VAL A 109 -14.00 -27.02 31.88
CA VAL A 109 -14.75 -28.23 31.54
C VAL A 109 -14.39 -29.29 32.59
N VAL A 110 -15.35 -29.57 33.47
CA VAL A 110 -15.34 -30.80 34.27
C VAL A 110 -15.66 -31.93 33.30
N VAL A 111 -14.71 -32.81 33.02
CA VAL A 111 -14.98 -34.05 32.28
C VAL A 111 -14.44 -35.23 33.05
N GLU A 112 -15.38 -36.10 33.43
CA GLU A 112 -15.16 -37.44 33.95
C GLU A 112 -14.34 -38.30 32.99
N LYS A 113 -13.56 -39.20 33.58
CA LYS A 113 -12.62 -40.10 32.94
C LYS A 113 -13.34 -41.10 32.03
N VAL A 114 -13.03 -41.09 30.72
CA VAL A 114 -13.31 -42.23 29.81
C VAL A 114 -12.07 -42.48 28.92
N GLU A 115 -11.81 -43.77 28.74
CA GLU A 115 -10.57 -44.42 28.30
C GLU A 115 -10.19 -44.27 26.81
N GLU A 116 -8.92 -44.60 26.54
CA GLU A 116 -8.14 -44.55 25.30
C GLU A 116 -8.77 -45.20 24.05
N LYS A 117 -8.52 -44.58 22.88
CA LYS A 117 -8.10 -45.29 21.67
C LYS A 117 -7.07 -44.46 20.87
N GLU A 118 -5.89 -45.03 20.68
CA GLU A 118 -4.85 -44.54 19.79
C GLU A 118 -5.35 -44.46 18.34
N GLU A 119 -5.23 -43.30 17.70
CA GLU A 119 -5.09 -43.25 16.25
C GLU A 119 -3.68 -42.77 15.88
N LYS A 120 -2.92 -43.69 15.30
CA LYS A 120 -1.60 -43.51 14.70
C LYS A 120 -1.71 -42.70 13.40
N GLY A 121 -2.19 -41.47 13.49
CA GLY A 121 -2.34 -40.53 12.39
C GLY A 121 -1.43 -39.32 12.58
N PHE A 122 -0.82 -38.86 11.49
CA PHE A 122 -0.07 -37.60 11.38
C PHE A 122 1.25 -37.48 12.15
N MET A 123 1.29 -37.69 13.47
CA MET A 123 2.53 -37.55 14.27
C MET A 123 3.57 -38.65 13.98
N ALA A 124 3.10 -39.86 13.65
CA ALA A 124 3.96 -40.93 13.18
C ALA A 124 4.55 -40.65 11.78
N TRP A 125 3.76 -40.00 10.92
CA TRP A 125 4.19 -39.58 9.59
C TRP A 125 5.23 -38.45 9.66
N LEU A 126 4.99 -37.41 10.45
CA LEU A 126 5.90 -36.26 10.59
C LEU A 126 7.31 -36.67 11.04
N LYS A 127 7.44 -37.62 11.97
CA LYS A 127 8.75 -38.11 12.44
C LYS A 127 9.55 -38.87 11.37
N GLY A 128 8.90 -39.44 10.36
CA GLY A 128 9.59 -40.12 9.26
C GLY A 128 10.26 -39.18 8.26
N ILE A 129 9.84 -37.91 8.22
CA ILE A 129 10.32 -36.91 7.25
C ILE A 129 11.63 -36.25 7.71
N PHE A 130 11.92 -36.29 9.01
CA PHE A 130 13.13 -35.67 9.59
C PHE A 130 14.30 -36.65 9.76
N LYS A 131 14.27 -37.82 9.10
CA LYS A 131 15.39 -38.76 9.06
C LYS A 131 16.07 -38.80 7.70
#